data_AF-A0A8X8B6V5-F1
#
_entry.id   AF-A0A8X8B6V5-F1
#
_cell.length_a   1.000
_cell.length_b   1.000
_cell.length_c   1.000
_cell.angle_alpha   90.00
_cell.angle_beta   90.00
_cell.angle_gamma   90.00
#
_symmetry.space_group_name_H-M   'P 1'
#
loop_
_entity.id
_entity.type
_entity.pdbx_description
1 polymer ?
#
loop_
_entity_poly.entity_id
_entity_poly.type
_entity_poly.pdbx_seq_one_letter_code
_entity_poly.pdbx_strand_id
1 'polypeptide(L)'
;MKKMSDLQRDIQEDVLCRIPMTSLRPVRSTCKKWNTLSICDLFANKHLAHQVKVAEEAKDPLMVMMMDYRVHLVRLNLYNTNNDDDVVKREAKLIGLDQIDVCEIFHSDGLLLCIPKDHSRLVAWNPYWGQPRWIEHTHDYHKMGQ
;
A
#
# COMPACT_ATOMS: atom_id res chain seq x y z
N MET A 1 -5.82 34.08 9.12
CA MET A 1 -5.88 32.63 9.42
C MET A 1 -4.70 31.96 8.75
N LYS A 2 -3.79 31.34 9.51
CA LYS A 2 -2.57 30.71 8.96
C LYS A 2 -2.97 29.37 8.34
N LYS A 3 -2.72 29.19 7.05
CA LYS A 3 -3.02 27.95 6.34
C LYS A 3 -1.88 26.97 6.54
N MET A 4 -2.16 25.68 6.44
CA MET A 4 -1.12 24.64 6.51
C MET A 4 -0.06 24.80 5.41
N SER A 5 -0.44 25.41 4.27
CA SER A 5 0.47 25.82 3.19
C SER A 5 1.50 26.87 3.60
N ASP A 6 1.28 27.57 4.71
CA ASP A 6 2.13 28.67 5.20
C ASP A 6 3.14 28.19 6.25
N LEU A 7 3.11 26.90 6.59
CA LEU A 7 4.09 26.23 7.47
C LEU A 7 5.40 25.95 6.72
N GLN A 8 6.49 25.78 7.47
CA GLN A 8 7.74 25.29 6.90
C GLN A 8 7.57 23.87 6.36
N ARG A 9 8.42 23.50 5.40
CA ARG A 9 8.33 22.24 4.64
C ARG A 9 8.41 21.02 5.55
N ASP A 10 9.34 21.02 6.49
CA ASP A 10 9.56 19.98 7.49
C ASP A 10 8.28 19.69 8.29
N ILE A 11 7.60 20.73 8.77
CA ILE A 11 6.34 20.57 9.51
C ILE A 11 5.21 20.02 8.62
N GLN A 12 5.16 20.41 7.34
CA GLN A 12 4.19 19.87 6.40
C GLN A 12 4.45 18.38 6.12
N GLU A 13 5.71 17.99 5.95
CA GLU A 13 6.11 16.60 5.77
C GLU A 13 5.75 15.77 7.01
N ASP A 14 6.02 16.26 8.22
CA ASP A 14 5.69 15.57 9.47
C ASP A 14 4.18 15.33 9.63
N VAL A 15 3.36 16.31 9.24
CA VAL A 15 1.89 16.15 9.25
C VAL A 15 1.46 15.11 8.23
N LEU A 16 1.99 15.17 7.01
CA LEU A 16 1.66 14.20 5.96
C LEU A 16 2.14 12.78 6.30
N CYS A 17 3.27 12.62 7.00
CA CYS A 17 3.81 11.32 7.45
C CYS A 17 2.89 10.57 8.40
N ARG A 18 2.04 11.28 9.14
CA ARG A 18 1.07 10.71 10.10
C ARG A 18 -0.22 10.24 9.43
N ILE A 19 -0.46 10.61 8.17
CA ILE A 19 -1.68 10.24 7.45
C ILE A 19 -1.56 8.78 7.01
N PRO A 20 -2.57 7.93 7.22
CA PRO A 20 -2.53 6.56 6.71
C PRO A 20 -2.34 6.53 5.17
N MET A 21 -1.59 5.54 4.66
CA MET A 21 -1.36 5.41 3.21
C MET A 21 -2.65 5.40 2.38
N THR A 22 -3.71 4.81 2.90
CA THR A 22 -5.04 4.75 2.27
C THR A 22 -5.66 6.13 2.05
N SER A 23 -5.34 7.11 2.90
CA SER A 23 -5.84 8.49 2.85
C SER A 23 -4.91 9.45 2.10
N LEU A 24 -3.70 9.04 1.72
CA LEU A 24 -2.75 9.90 1.00
C LEU A 24 -3.28 10.31 -0.37
N ARG A 25 -3.99 9.43 -1.08
CA ARG A 25 -4.50 9.75 -2.43
C ARG A 25 -5.55 10.87 -2.42
N PRO A 26 -6.61 10.84 -1.59
CA PRO A 26 -7.50 11.99 -1.40
C PRO A 26 -6.75 13.26 -0.98
N VAL A 27 -5.80 13.13 -0.06
CA VAL A 27 -4.98 14.25 0.44
C VAL A 27 -4.18 14.92 -0.68
N ARG A 28 -3.60 14.14 -1.59
CA ARG A 28 -2.91 14.65 -2.80
C ARG A 28 -3.82 15.40 -3.75
N SER A 29 -5.09 15.01 -3.83
CA SER A 29 -6.07 15.65 -4.71
C SER A 29 -6.47 17.05 -4.24
N THR A 30 -6.22 17.40 -2.98
CA THR A 30 -6.60 18.70 -2.41
C THR A 30 -5.76 19.86 -2.94
N CYS A 31 -4.45 19.65 -3.18
CA CYS A 31 -3.54 20.72 -3.56
C CYS A 31 -2.25 20.21 -4.23
N LYS A 32 -1.77 20.94 -5.25
CA LYS A 32 -0.51 20.66 -5.97
C LYS A 32 0.69 20.57 -5.03
N LYS A 33 0.79 21.45 -4.03
CA LYS A 33 1.90 21.46 -3.07
C LYS A 33 2.00 20.14 -2.32
N TRP A 34 0.87 19.61 -1.86
CA TRP A 34 0.80 18.35 -1.12
C TRP A 34 1.06 17.15 -2.01
N ASN A 35 0.59 17.20 -3.25
CA ASN A 35 0.93 16.21 -4.25
C ASN A 35 2.45 16.14 -4.46
N THR A 36 3.12 17.28 -4.66
CA THR A 36 4.57 17.32 -4.83
C THR A 36 5.33 16.84 -3.58
N LEU A 37 4.90 17.23 -2.38
CA LEU A 37 5.55 16.80 -1.13
C LEU A 37 5.44 15.30 -0.91
N SER A 38 4.30 14.70 -1.25
CA SER A 38 4.02 13.29 -0.93
C SER A 38 4.46 12.29 -2.01
N ILE A 39 5.11 12.75 -3.07
CA ILE A 39 5.63 11.91 -4.16
C ILE A 39 7.16 11.80 -4.14
N CYS A 40 7.87 12.64 -3.36
CA CYS A 40 9.33 12.56 -3.31
C CYS A 40 9.83 11.36 -2.48
N ASP A 41 10.98 10.81 -2.86
CA ASP A 41 11.56 9.62 -2.22
C ASP A 41 11.86 9.85 -0.73
N LEU A 42 12.32 11.06 -0.36
CA LEU A 42 12.57 11.42 1.03
C LEU A 42 11.29 11.31 1.87
N PHE A 43 10.16 11.77 1.35
CA PHE A 43 8.88 11.64 2.03
C PHE A 43 8.45 10.18 2.12
N ALA A 44 8.55 9.42 1.02
CA ALA A 44 8.16 8.00 1.03
C ALA A 44 8.94 7.21 2.09
N ASN A 45 10.25 7.44 2.21
CA ASN A 45 11.09 6.80 3.22
C ASN A 45 10.74 7.23 4.64
N LYS A 46 10.56 8.54 4.88
CA LYS A 46 10.13 9.05 6.20
C LYS A 46 8.77 8.50 6.61
N HIS A 47 7.83 8.49 5.68
CA HIS A 47 6.48 8.00 5.89
C HIS A 47 6.51 6.49 6.17
N LEU A 48 7.25 5.70 5.39
CA LEU A 48 7.44 4.26 5.64
C LEU A 48 7.99 4.00 7.04
N ALA A 49 9.09 4.67 7.42
CA ALA A 49 9.68 4.51 8.75
C ALA A 49 8.69 4.85 9.87
N HIS A 50 7.89 5.92 9.69
CA HIS A 50 6.84 6.28 10.64
C HIS A 50 5.75 5.20 10.73
N GLN A 51 5.27 4.68 9.59
CA GLN A 51 4.24 3.64 9.56
C GLN A 51 4.72 2.32 10.15
N VAL A 52 5.98 1.93 9.93
CA VAL A 52 6.59 0.74 10.55
C VAL A 52 6.60 0.89 12.06
N LYS A 53 7.07 2.02 12.58
CA LYS A 53 7.06 2.29 14.03
C LYS A 53 5.64 2.21 14.62
N VAL A 54 4.66 2.80 13.95
CA VAL A 54 3.25 2.73 14.36
C VAL A 54 2.73 1.28 14.33
N ALA A 55 3.15 0.48 13.35
CA ALA A 55 2.74 -0.92 13.24
C ALA A 55 3.39 -1.81 14.32
N GLU A 56 4.65 -1.56 14.69
CA GLU A 56 5.33 -2.28 15.78
C GLU A 56 4.67 -2.02 17.15
N GLU A 57 4.15 -0.82 17.37
CA GLU A 57 3.44 -0.45 18.59
C GLU A 57 1.93 -0.83 18.54
N ALA A 58 1.42 -1.29 17.39
CA ALA A 58 0.02 -1.60 17.21
C ALA A 58 -0.33 -2.96 17.84
N LYS A 59 -1.36 -2.96 18.68
CA LYS A 59 -1.98 -4.20 19.16
C LYS A 59 -2.62 -4.99 18.01
N ASP A 60 -3.24 -4.28 17.07
CA ASP A 60 -3.93 -4.89 15.94
C ASP A 60 -3.30 -4.45 14.62
N PRO A 61 -2.25 -5.15 14.14
CA PRO A 61 -1.48 -4.72 13.00
C PRO A 61 -2.30 -4.77 11.70
N LEU A 62 -1.99 -3.83 10.80
CA LEU A 62 -2.51 -3.82 9.44
C LEU A 62 -1.56 -4.62 8.54
N MET A 63 -2.11 -5.59 7.82
CA MET A 63 -1.38 -6.41 6.86
C MET A 63 -2.04 -6.38 5.49
N VAL A 64 -1.22 -6.53 4.45
CA VAL A 64 -1.72 -6.79 3.10
C VAL A 64 -1.86 -8.29 2.94
N MET A 65 -3.08 -8.75 2.62
CA MET A 65 -3.39 -10.17 2.46
C MET A 65 -4.18 -10.40 1.18
N MET A 66 -4.04 -11.60 0.61
CA MET A 66 -4.87 -12.07 -0.48
C MET A 66 -6.07 -12.85 0.08
N MET A 67 -7.27 -12.52 -0.38
CA MET A 67 -8.52 -13.23 -0.08
C MET A 67 -9.36 -13.27 -1.34
N ASP A 68 -9.87 -14.44 -1.72
CA ASP A 68 -10.72 -14.62 -2.92
C ASP A 68 -10.09 -14.02 -4.19
N TYR A 69 -8.79 -14.23 -4.37
CA TYR A 69 -7.99 -13.64 -5.46
C TYR A 69 -7.93 -12.10 -5.48
N ARG A 70 -8.29 -11.44 -4.38
CA ARG A 70 -8.24 -9.97 -4.24
C ARG A 70 -7.24 -9.56 -3.18
N VAL A 71 -6.58 -8.43 -3.41
CA VAL A 71 -5.64 -7.84 -2.45
C VAL A 71 -6.37 -6.90 -1.50
N HIS A 72 -6.28 -7.20 -0.21
CA HIS A 72 -6.96 -6.47 0.86
C HIS A 72 -5.98 -5.97 1.91
N LEU A 73 -6.29 -4.79 2.45
CA LEU A 73 -5.72 -4.33 3.71
C LEU A 73 -6.60 -4.84 4.85
N VAL A 74 -5.99 -5.56 5.76
CA VAL A 74 -6.67 -6.35 6.79
C VAL A 74 -6.05 -6.00 8.14
N ARG A 75 -6.89 -5.72 9.12
CA ARG A 75 -6.49 -5.59 10.51
C ARG A 75 -6.59 -6.95 11.19
N LEU A 76 -5.49 -7.41 11.77
CA LEU A 76 -5.45 -8.63 12.56
C LEU A 76 -5.70 -8.29 14.02
N ASN A 77 -6.70 -8.93 14.62
CA ASN A 77 -6.98 -8.79 16.04
C ASN A 77 -6.24 -9.91 16.79
N LEU A 78 -5.04 -9.62 17.28
CA LEU A 78 -4.14 -10.63 17.87
C LEU A 78 -4.33 -10.79 19.39
N TYR A 79 -4.97 -9.83 20.05
CA TYR A 79 -5.02 -9.76 21.52
C TYR A 79 -6.43 -9.78 22.12
N ASN A 80 -7.49 -9.75 21.30
CA ASN A 80 -8.85 -9.82 21.82
C ASN A 80 -9.27 -11.29 21.96
N THR A 81 -9.23 -11.78 23.19
CA THR A 81 -9.57 -13.17 23.58
C THR A 81 -11.07 -13.41 23.76
N ASN A 82 -11.91 -12.44 23.41
CA ASN A 82 -13.36 -12.62 23.45
C ASN A 82 -13.78 -13.45 22.23
N ASN A 83 -14.31 -14.65 22.48
CA ASN A 83 -14.59 -15.70 21.48
C ASN A 83 -15.57 -15.33 20.35
N ASP A 84 -16.13 -14.11 20.35
CA ASP A 84 -17.16 -13.67 19.40
C ASP A 84 -16.67 -12.66 18.35
N ASP A 85 -15.43 -12.15 18.44
CA ASP A 85 -14.88 -11.19 17.47
C ASP A 85 -14.03 -11.88 16.40
N ASP A 86 -14.26 -11.53 15.13
CA ASP A 86 -13.46 -12.03 14.00
C ASP A 86 -11.98 -11.67 14.20
N VAL A 87 -11.10 -12.68 14.10
CA VAL A 87 -9.63 -12.55 14.13
C VAL A 87 -9.14 -11.60 13.04
N VAL A 88 -9.92 -11.46 11.97
CA VAL A 88 -9.54 -10.79 10.74
C VAL A 88 -10.60 -9.77 10.33
N LYS A 89 -10.30 -8.48 10.52
CA LYS A 89 -11.19 -7.39 10.11
C LYS A 89 -10.69 -6.77 8.80
N ARG A 90 -11.48 -6.91 7.73
CA ARG A 90 -11.19 -6.24 6.45
C ARG A 90 -11.35 -4.72 6.61
N GLU A 91 -10.26 -3.97 6.46
CA GLU A 91 -10.25 -2.51 6.61
C GLU A 91 -10.48 -1.80 5.28
N ALA A 92 -9.80 -2.24 4.22
CA ALA A 92 -9.95 -1.60 2.91
C ALA A 92 -9.56 -2.54 1.76
N LYS A 93 -10.13 -2.27 0.58
CA LYS A 93 -9.61 -2.79 -0.70
C LYS A 93 -8.49 -1.86 -1.18
N LEU A 94 -7.36 -2.41 -1.61
CA LEU A 94 -6.27 -1.59 -2.15
C LEU A 94 -6.63 -1.09 -3.56
N ILE A 95 -6.72 0.23 -3.70
CA ILE A 95 -7.13 0.88 -4.96
C ILE A 95 -6.03 0.69 -6.01
N GLY A 96 -6.40 0.27 -7.22
CA GLY A 96 -5.48 0.02 -8.33
C GLY A 96 -5.20 -1.46 -8.57
N LEU A 97 -5.41 -2.33 -7.58
CA LEU A 97 -5.41 -3.79 -7.74
C LEU A 97 -6.83 -4.36 -7.83
N ASP A 98 -7.83 -3.49 -7.97
CA ASP A 98 -9.24 -3.83 -7.85
C ASP A 98 -9.83 -4.56 -9.05
N GLN A 99 -9.14 -4.50 -10.19
CA GLN A 99 -9.50 -5.13 -11.46
C GLN A 99 -8.60 -6.32 -11.78
N ILE A 100 -7.65 -6.65 -10.90
CA ILE A 100 -6.67 -7.73 -11.11
C ILE A 100 -7.00 -8.85 -10.12
N ASP A 101 -7.17 -10.05 -10.63
CA ASP A 101 -7.30 -11.25 -9.79
C ASP A 101 -5.90 -11.83 -9.57
N VAL A 102 -5.46 -11.85 -8.31
CA VAL A 102 -4.08 -12.15 -7.89
C VAL A 102 -4.03 -13.50 -7.18
N CYS A 103 -3.13 -14.38 -7.62
CA CYS A 103 -2.88 -15.68 -6.98
C CYS A 103 -1.74 -15.61 -5.95
N GLU A 104 -0.71 -14.80 -6.20
CA GLU A 104 0.45 -14.69 -5.31
C GLU A 104 0.89 -13.23 -5.12
N ILE A 105 1.38 -12.92 -3.92
CA ILE A 105 1.88 -11.59 -3.55
C ILE A 105 3.24 -11.74 -2.86
N PHE A 106 4.22 -10.99 -3.33
CA PHE A 106 5.52 -10.83 -2.71
C PHE A 106 5.70 -9.36 -2.28
N HIS A 107 6.35 -9.13 -1.14
CA HIS A 107 6.68 -7.79 -0.67
C HIS A 107 8.18 -7.55 -0.80
N SER A 108 8.58 -6.35 -1.21
CA SER A 108 9.98 -5.93 -1.32
C SER A 108 10.06 -4.43 -1.10
N ASP A 109 10.60 -4.00 0.05
CA ASP A 109 10.86 -2.59 0.39
C ASP A 109 9.70 -1.62 0.12
N GLY A 110 8.48 -2.03 0.50
CA GLY A 110 7.26 -1.24 0.30
C GLY A 110 6.63 -1.35 -1.09
N LEU A 111 7.21 -2.13 -2.00
CA LEU A 111 6.60 -2.57 -3.25
C LEU A 111 5.89 -3.91 -3.05
N LEU A 112 4.72 -4.06 -3.69
CA LEU A 112 4.05 -5.35 -3.85
C LEU A 112 4.29 -5.86 -5.26
N LEU A 113 4.79 -7.08 -5.38
CA LEU A 113 4.83 -7.83 -6.63
C LEU A 113 3.68 -8.83 -6.61
N CYS A 114 2.76 -8.69 -7.55
CA CYS A 114 1.57 -9.53 -7.67
C CYS A 114 1.67 -10.42 -8.91
N ILE A 115 1.32 -11.69 -8.76
CA ILE A 115 1.15 -12.64 -9.86
C ILE A 115 -0.35 -12.79 -10.14
N PRO A 116 -0.84 -12.32 -11.31
CA PRO A 116 -2.23 -12.51 -11.69
C PRO A 116 -2.56 -13.98 -11.95
N LYS A 117 -3.85 -14.31 -11.85
CA LYS A 117 -4.36 -15.68 -12.00
C LYS A 117 -4.14 -16.29 -13.39
N ASP A 118 -4.06 -15.47 -14.41
CA ASP A 118 -3.77 -15.92 -15.78
C ASP A 118 -2.28 -16.22 -16.00
N HIS A 119 -1.42 -15.94 -15.01
CA HIS A 119 0.05 -16.06 -15.08
C HIS A 119 0.66 -15.37 -16.30
N SER A 120 -0.01 -14.35 -16.86
CA SER A 120 0.37 -13.77 -18.15
C SER A 120 1.55 -12.81 -18.01
N ARG A 121 1.55 -11.99 -16.95
CA ARG A 121 2.54 -10.93 -16.67
C ARG A 121 2.60 -10.65 -15.17
N LEU A 122 3.76 -10.24 -14.68
CA LEU A 122 3.91 -9.77 -13.30
C LEU A 122 3.40 -8.33 -13.15
N VAL A 123 2.88 -7.98 -11.97
CA VAL A 123 2.45 -6.62 -11.64
C VAL A 123 3.25 -6.10 -10.46
N ALA A 124 4.01 -5.03 -10.66
CA ALA A 124 4.60 -4.27 -9.57
C ALA A 124 3.65 -3.14 -9.17
N TRP A 125 3.26 -3.08 -7.90
CA TRP A 125 2.39 -2.06 -7.35
C TRP A 125 3.05 -1.37 -6.16
N ASN A 126 3.25 -0.06 -6.30
CA ASN A 126 3.71 0.79 -5.20
C ASN A 126 2.49 1.49 -4.58
N PRO A 127 2.14 1.23 -3.30
CA PRO A 127 1.03 1.88 -2.62
C PRO A 127 1.12 3.41 -2.63
N TYR A 128 2.33 3.98 -2.63
CA TYR A 128 2.55 5.43 -2.67
C TYR A 128 2.27 6.02 -4.04
N TRP A 129 2.47 5.29 -5.13
CA TRP A 129 2.17 5.81 -6.47
C TRP A 129 0.79 5.39 -6.96
N GLY A 130 0.20 4.37 -6.34
CA GLY A 130 -1.19 3.91 -6.53
C GLY A 130 -1.49 3.33 -7.92
N GLN A 131 -0.56 3.41 -8.85
CA GLN A 131 -0.69 2.86 -10.19
C GLN A 131 0.11 1.55 -10.29
N PRO A 132 -0.55 0.42 -10.61
CA PRO A 132 0.15 -0.82 -10.94
C PRO A 132 0.94 -0.65 -12.24
N ARG A 133 2.12 -1.26 -12.30
CA ARG A 133 2.95 -1.35 -13.49
C ARG A 133 3.12 -2.81 -13.88
N TRP A 134 2.79 -3.11 -15.14
CA TRP A 134 3.00 -4.43 -15.72
C TRP A 134 4.48 -4.62 -16.03
N ILE A 135 5.02 -5.77 -15.65
CA ILE A 135 6.36 -6.24 -15.99
C ILE A 135 6.19 -7.34 -17.02
N GLU A 136 6.75 -7.13 -18.21
CA GLU A 136 6.74 -8.13 -19.27
C GLU A 136 7.71 -9.26 -18.93
N HIS A 137 7.30 -10.50 -19.22
CA HIS A 137 8.22 -11.62 -19.16
C HIS A 137 9.28 -11.44 -20.24
N THR A 138 10.55 -11.50 -19.86
CA THR A 138 11.68 -11.44 -20.80
C THR A 138 11.86 -12.73 -21.60
N HIS A 139 11.12 -13.79 -21.26
CA HIS A 139 11.26 -15.11 -21.88
C HIS A 139 9.89 -15.76 -22.10
N ASP A 140 9.57 -16.02 -23.37
CA ASP A 140 8.46 -16.86 -23.79
C ASP A 140 8.75 -18.32 -23.40
N TYR A 141 8.13 -18.82 -22.34
CA TYR A 141 8.21 -20.25 -21.97
C TYR A 141 7.47 -21.19 -22.95
N HIS A 142 7.02 -20.70 -24.10
CA HIS A 142 6.31 -21.50 -25.12
C HIS A 142 7.20 -22.39 -26.00
N LYS A 143 8.47 -22.65 -25.64
CA LYS A 143 9.36 -23.52 -26.45
C LYS A 143 10.23 -24.51 -25.66
N MET A 144 9.73 -25.11 -24.58
CA MET A 144 10.31 -26.36 -24.07
C MET A 144 9.20 -27.39 -23.85
N GLY A 145 8.90 -28.10 -24.93
CA GLY A 145 7.86 -29.12 -25.01
C GLY A 145 7.72 -29.61 -26.45
N GLN A 146 8.84 -30.07 -27.03
CA GLN A 146 8.84 -31.04 -28.14
C GLN A 146 9.63 -32.25 -27.68
#